data_AF-A0A1Z4QNA9-F1
#
_entry.id   AF-A0A1Z4QNA9-F1
#
_cell.length_a   1.000
_cell.length_b   1.000
_cell.length_c   1.000
_cell.angle_alpha   90.00
_cell.angle_beta   90.00
_cell.angle_gamma   90.00
#
_symmetry.space_group_name_H-M   'P 1'
#
loop_
_entity.id
_entity.type
_entity.pdbx_description
1 polymer ?
#
loop_
_entity_poly.entity_id
_entity_poly.type
_entity_poly.pdbx_seq_one_letter_code
_entity_poly.pdbx_strand_id
1 'polypeptide(L)' 'MKIKGIKRGQTIEILEQLNNIPDGTEIIIDLKFIEKQIPEPKLHLTEEERLAKLNKLFGAWKNQPDITEIFAEINQQRHA' A
#
# COMPACT_ATOMS: atom_id res chain seq x y z
N MET A 1 -9.20 -25.42 -19.87
CA MET A 1 -9.74 -24.03 -19.95
C MET A 1 -8.71 -23.09 -19.34
N LYS A 2 -8.52 -21.87 -19.86
CA LYS A 2 -7.60 -20.88 -19.25
C LYS A 2 -8.44 -19.74 -18.69
N ILE A 3 -8.44 -19.59 -17.36
CA ILE A 3 -9.19 -18.57 -16.64
C ILE A 3 -8.22 -17.52 -16.14
N LYS A 4 -8.56 -16.22 -16.27
CA LYS A 4 -7.75 -15.15 -15.69
C LYS A 4 -8.17 -14.86 -14.25
N GLY A 5 -7.17 -14.68 -13.39
CA GLY A 5 -7.38 -14.26 -12.01
C GLY A 5 -6.31 -13.32 -11.51
N ILE A 6 -6.58 -12.69 -10.36
CA ILE A 6 -5.68 -11.76 -9.67
C ILE A 6 -5.41 -12.31 -8.26
N LYS A 7 -4.13 -12.42 -7.89
CA LYS A 7 -3.74 -12.78 -6.53
C LYS A 7 -3.90 -11.57 -5.60
N ARG A 8 -4.65 -11.71 -4.51
CA ARG A 8 -4.74 -10.72 -3.42
C ARG A 8 -4.41 -11.38 -2.08
N GLY A 9 -3.28 -11.03 -1.48
CA GLY A 9 -2.85 -11.68 -0.24
C GLY A 9 -2.66 -13.18 -0.43
N GLN A 10 -3.48 -14.00 0.24
CA GLN A 10 -3.52 -15.46 0.13
C GLN A 10 -4.63 -16.00 -0.78
N THR A 11 -5.49 -15.13 -1.34
CA THR A 11 -6.60 -15.53 -2.21
C THR A 11 -6.31 -15.25 -3.67
N ILE A 12 -6.96 -16.00 -4.57
CA ILE A 12 -6.97 -15.76 -6.01
C ILE A 12 -8.40 -15.40 -6.39
N GLU A 13 -8.61 -14.19 -6.88
CA GLU A 13 -9.89 -13.73 -7.41
C GLU A 13 -9.99 -14.09 -8.89
N ILE A 14 -11.07 -14.76 -9.28
CA ILE A 14 -11.35 -15.09 -10.67
C ILE A 14 -12.16 -13.95 -11.27
N LEU A 15 -11.73 -13.43 -12.42
CA LEU A 15 -12.37 -12.27 -13.06
C LEU A 15 -13.58 -12.62 -13.93
N GLU A 16 -13.76 -13.91 -14.22
CA GLU A 16 -14.78 -14.42 -15.14
C GLU A 16 -15.83 -15.22 -14.36
N GLN A 17 -17.11 -15.09 -14.73
CA GLN A 17 -18.16 -15.90 -14.11
C GLN A 17 -18.03 -17.37 -14.53
N LEU A 18 -17.92 -18.27 -13.56
CA LEU A 18 -17.79 -19.71 -13.80
C LEU A 18 -19.15 -20.40 -13.89
N ASN A 19 -20.04 -19.89 -14.75
CA ASN A 19 -21.43 -20.35 -14.85
C ASN A 19 -21.60 -21.80 -15.33
N ASN A 20 -20.52 -22.41 -15.84
CA ASN A 20 -20.54 -23.76 -16.41
C ASN A 20 -19.88 -24.82 -15.50
N ILE A 21 -19.51 -24.47 -14.27
CA ILE A 21 -18.88 -25.41 -13.32
C ILE A 21 -19.90 -25.73 -12.21
N PRO A 22 -20.39 -26.97 -12.12
CA PRO A 22 -21.30 -27.37 -11.05
C PRO A 22 -20.68 -27.28 -9.66
N ASP A 23 -21.52 -27.05 -8.65
CA ASP A 23 -21.09 -27.07 -7.25
C ASP A 23 -20.46 -28.41 -6.87
N GLY A 24 -19.36 -28.36 -6.11
CA GLY A 24 -18.62 -29.54 -5.66
C GLY A 24 -17.61 -30.11 -6.68
N THR A 25 -17.43 -29.46 -7.83
CA THR A 25 -16.41 -29.86 -8.81
C THR A 25 -15.00 -29.57 -8.26
N GLU A 26 -14.12 -30.57 -8.27
CA GLU A 26 -12.70 -30.38 -7.97
C GLU A 26 -12.00 -29.67 -9.14
N ILE A 27 -11.25 -28.60 -8.84
CA ILE A 27 -10.59 -27.76 -9.85
C ILE A 27 -9.09 -27.78 -9.60
N ILE A 28 -8.33 -28.17 -10.62
CA ILE A 28 -6.86 -28.06 -10.64
C ILE A 28 -6.48 -26.75 -11.33
N ILE A 29 -5.67 -25.92 -10.67
CA ILE A 29 -5.28 -24.58 -11.15
C ILE A 29 -3.80 -24.56 -11.54
N ASP A 30 -3.53 -24.43 -12.84
CA ASP A 30 -2.17 -24.17 -13.35
C ASP A 30 -1.90 -22.67 -13.39
N LEU A 31 -0.98 -22.21 -12.55
CA LEU A 31 -0.60 -20.80 -12.47
C LEU A 31 0.53 -20.49 -13.44
N LYS A 32 0.29 -19.54 -14.35
CA LYS A 32 1.34 -18.92 -15.17
C LYS A 32 1.45 -17.45 -14.83
N PHE A 33 2.61 -17.04 -14.28
CA PHE A 33 2.87 -15.64 -13.98
C PHE A 33 3.01 -14.86 -15.29
N ILE A 34 2.17 -13.83 -15.45
CA ILE A 34 2.30 -12.86 -16.53
C ILE A 34 3.04 -11.66 -15.94
N GLU A 35 4.29 -11.46 -16.33
CA GLU A 35 5.16 -10.38 -15.84
C GLU A 35 4.71 -8.96 -16.23
N LYS A 36 3.59 -8.84 -16.97
CA LYS A 36 2.91 -7.55 -17.10
C LYS A 36 2.37 -7.20 -15.72
N GLN A 37 3.20 -6.52 -14.94
CA GLN A 37 2.79 -5.79 -13.75
C GLN A 37 1.53 -5.02 -14.16
N ILE A 38 0.38 -5.43 -13.61
CA ILE A 38 -0.77 -4.54 -13.55
C ILE A 38 -0.18 -3.34 -12.80
N PRO A 39 -0.03 -2.17 -13.44
CA PRO A 39 0.54 -1.03 -12.74
C PRO A 39 -0.29 -0.89 -11.48
N GLU A 40 0.37 -0.92 -10.32
CA GLU A 40 -0.28 -0.51 -9.08
C GLU A 40 -1.08 0.75 -9.44
N PRO A 41 -2.37 0.83 -9.07
CA PRO A 41 -3.13 2.03 -9.36
C PRO A 41 -2.28 3.17 -8.83
N LYS A 42 -1.74 3.97 -9.76
CA LYS A 42 -0.94 5.13 -9.41
C LYS A 42 -1.94 6.00 -8.69
N LEU A 43 -1.92 5.90 -7.37
CA LEU A 43 -2.64 6.77 -6.48
C LEU A 43 -2.05 8.13 -6.80
N HIS A 44 -2.74 8.85 -7.69
CA HIS A 44 -2.45 10.22 -8.07
C HIS A 44 -2.81 11.09 -6.87
N LEU A 45 -2.07 10.89 -5.80
CA LEU A 45 -2.14 11.71 -4.61
C LEU A 45 -1.49 13.05 -4.96
N THR A 46 -2.14 14.13 -4.60
CA THR A 46 -1.52 15.45 -4.62
C THR A 46 -0.35 15.49 -3.62
N GLU A 47 0.52 16.48 -3.72
CA GLU A 47 1.64 16.61 -2.78
C GLU A 47 1.16 16.73 -1.33
N GLU A 48 0.02 17.39 -1.11
CA GLU A 48 -0.61 17.54 0.19
C GLU A 48 -1.12 16.20 0.75
N GLU A 49 -1.76 15.39 -0.09
CA GLU A 49 -2.26 14.07 0.32
C GLU A 49 -1.12 13.09 0.61
N ARG A 50 -0.04 13.16 -0.18
CA ARG A 50 1.20 12.41 0.09
C ARG A 50 1.80 12.83 1.43
N LEU A 51 1.92 14.13 1.67
CA LEU A 51 2.47 14.67 2.91
C LEU A 51 1.61 14.28 4.12
N ALA A 52 0.28 14.35 4.01
CA ALA A 52 -0.64 13.94 5.07
C ALA A 52 -0.49 12.45 5.39
N LYS A 53 -0.35 11.59 4.38
CA LYS A 53 -0.13 10.16 4.57
C LYS A 53 1.21 9.87 5.26
N LEU A 54 2.26 10.57 4.88
CA LEU A 54 3.58 10.45 5.53
C LEU A 54 3.52 10.92 6.99
N ASN A 55 2.90 12.07 7.26
CA ASN A 55 2.74 12.59 8.62
C ASN A 55 1.92 11.66 9.51
N LYS A 56 0.93 10.95 8.97
CA LYS A 56 0.17 9.95 9.73
C LYS A 56 1.02 8.72 10.11
N LEU A 57 1.96 8.32 9.25
CA LEU A 57 2.79 7.13 9.46
C LEU A 57 4.01 7.41 10.35
N PHE A 58 4.64 8.56 10.17
CA PHE A 58 5.94 8.88 10.77
C PHE A 58 5.87 10.02 11.80
N GLY A 59 4.66 10.54 12.08
CA GLY A 59 4.46 11.77 12.83
C GLY A 59 4.75 13.00 11.97
N ALA A 60 4.15 14.13 12.33
CA ALA A 60 4.45 15.42 11.70
C ALA A 60 5.60 16.08 12.47
N TRP A 61 6.74 16.31 11.83
CA TRP A 61 7.92 16.92 12.49
C TRP A 61 7.87 18.46 12.45
N LYS A 62 7.03 19.01 11.56
CA LYS A 62 6.86 20.46 11.39
C LYS A 62 5.92 21.01 12.47
N ASN A 63 6.34 22.10 13.12
CA ASN A 63 5.57 22.82 14.15
C ASN A 63 5.27 21.99 15.42
N GLN A 64 6.14 21.05 15.79
CA GLN A 64 6.03 20.40 17.10
C GLN A 64 6.71 21.27 18.18
N PRO A 65 5.96 21.73 19.19
CA PRO A 65 6.50 22.59 20.26
C PRO A 65 7.61 21.88 21.04
N ASP A 66 7.43 20.60 21.35
CA ASP A 66 8.41 19.79 22.09
C ASP A 66 9.76 19.72 21.36
N ILE A 67 9.74 19.56 20.03
CA ILE A 67 10.96 19.58 19.21
C ILE A 67 11.62 20.96 19.26
N THR A 68 10.81 22.02 19.17
CA THR A 68 11.29 23.40 19.21
C THR A 68 11.97 23.72 20.55
N GLU A 69 11.39 23.26 21.65
CA GLU A 69 11.91 23.42 23.00
C GLU A 69 13.25 22.69 23.17
N ILE A 70 13.36 21.44 22.72
CA ILE A 70 14.62 20.66 22.75
C ILE A 70 15.74 21.39 22.00
N PHE A 71 15.46 21.89 20.79
CA PHE A 71 16.47 22.61 20.02
C PHE A 71 16.86 23.96 20.67
N ALA A 72 15.92 24.64 21.33
CA ALA A 72 16.21 25.86 22.08
C ALA A 72 17.11 25.58 23.30
N GLU A 73 16.85 24.49 24.02
CA GLU A 73 17.67 24.05 25.16
C GLU A 73 19.10 23.69 24.72
N ILE A 74 19.24 22.89 23.66
CA ILE A 74 20.55 22.55 23.08
C ILE A 74 21.30 23.82 22.66
N ASN A 75 20.59 24.78 22.05
CA ASN A 75 21.20 26.04 21.63
C ASN A 75 21.70 26.86 22.83
N GLN A 76 20.94 26.92 23.93
CA GLN A 76 21.41 27.55 25.17
C GLN A 76 22.67 26.86 25.73
N GLN A 77 22.69 25.53 25.77
CA GLN A 77 23.84 24.77 26.27
C GLN A 77 25.11 24.94 25.43
N ARG A 78 24.99 25.18 24.12
CA ARG A 78 26.14 25.38 23.22
C ARG A 78 26.73 26.79 23.27
N HIS A 79 25.98 27.76 23.77
CA HIS A 79 26.34 29.17 23.81
C HIS A 79 26.47 29.73 25.24
N ALA A 80 26.47 28.85 26.24
CA ALA A 80 26.83 29.12 27.64
C ALA A 80 28.32 28.82 27.88
#